data_AF-A0A7Y9JBR9-F1
#
_entry.id   AF-A0A7Y9JBR9-F1
#
_cell.length_a   1.000
_cell.length_b   1.000
_cell.length_c   1.000
_cell.angle_alpha   90.00
_cell.angle_beta   90.00
_cell.angle_gamma   90.00
#
_symmetry.space_group_name_H-M   'P 1'
#
loop_
_entity.id
_entity.type
_entity.pdbx_description
1 polymer ?
#
loop_
_entity_poly.entity_id
_entity_poly.type
_entity_poly.pdbx_seq_one_letter_code
_entity_poly.pdbx_strand_id
1 'polypeptide(L)'
;MRRRTDVWQYLEIELEDAGDQSWWAGLMAPVATGSDNAYLRFVGRVWAPDGRPTRQVVHGETFPRFVDPDELDPEDAFTPGWERALEHLRRWLEADGWVPAGRGAETWAYRYVRPVVRAQRLPRGA
;
A
#
# COMPACT_ATOMS: atom_id res chain seq x y z
N MET A 1 21.59 -16.89 26.20
CA MET A 1 21.44 -16.14 24.93
C MET A 1 19.96 -16.08 24.57
N ARG A 2 19.31 -14.92 24.74
CA ARG A 2 17.91 -14.75 24.26
C ARG A 2 17.97 -14.49 22.76
N ARG A 3 17.52 -15.43 21.94
CA ARG A 3 17.21 -15.14 20.53
C ARG A 3 16.09 -14.11 20.54
N ARG A 4 16.39 -12.85 20.24
CA ARG A 4 15.36 -11.95 19.73
C ARG A 4 14.93 -12.60 18.43
N THR A 5 13.76 -13.24 18.43
CA THR A 5 13.11 -13.56 17.17
C THR A 5 12.74 -12.19 16.61
N ASP A 6 13.49 -11.70 15.64
CA ASP A 6 13.11 -10.49 14.91
C ASP A 6 11.81 -10.85 14.19
N VAL A 7 10.71 -10.39 14.77
CA VAL A 7 9.38 -10.58 14.22
C VAL A 7 9.19 -9.47 13.20
N TRP A 8 8.90 -9.80 11.95
CA TRP A 8 8.77 -8.82 10.86
C TRP A 8 7.31 -8.63 10.49
N GLN A 9 6.92 -7.38 10.27
CA GLN A 9 5.66 -7.04 9.59
C GLN A 9 5.95 -6.73 8.13
N TYR A 10 4.94 -6.96 7.30
CA TYR A 10 5.01 -6.78 5.86
C TYR A 10 4.13 -5.62 5.44
N LEU A 11 4.48 -4.97 4.34
CA LEU A 11 3.61 -4.00 3.69
C LEU A 11 3.61 -4.27 2.20
N GLU A 12 2.43 -4.20 1.59
CA GLU A 12 2.25 -4.30 0.14
C GLU A 12 1.56 -3.03 -0.35
N ILE A 13 2.09 -2.45 -1.44
CA ILE A 13 1.46 -1.33 -2.11
C ILE A 13 0.33 -1.85 -2.99
N GLU A 14 -0.85 -1.29 -2.79
CA GLU A 14 -2.07 -1.56 -3.52
C GLU A 14 -2.63 -0.25 -4.08
N LEU A 15 -3.64 -0.36 -4.96
CA LEU A 15 -4.32 0.77 -5.58
C LEU A 15 -5.75 0.87 -5.04
N GLU A 16 -6.19 2.06 -4.67
CA GLU A 16 -7.53 2.32 -4.11
C GLU A 16 -8.21 3.48 -4.84
N ASP A 17 -9.52 3.38 -5.04
CA ASP A 17 -10.36 4.50 -5.48
C ASP A 17 -10.49 5.53 -4.35
N ALA A 18 -10.21 6.80 -4.66
CA ALA A 18 -10.15 7.85 -3.66
C ALA A 18 -11.53 8.40 -3.29
N GLY A 19 -12.60 8.04 -4.00
CA GLY A 19 -13.94 8.51 -3.67
C GLY A 19 -14.80 7.45 -2.96
N ASP A 20 -15.19 7.84 -1.77
CA ASP A 20 -16.07 7.17 -0.82
C ASP A 20 -15.74 5.72 -0.40
N GLN A 21 -14.94 5.70 0.67
CA GLN A 21 -15.08 4.90 1.89
C GLN A 21 -15.68 3.50 1.78
N SER A 22 -14.77 2.59 2.10
CA SER A 22 -14.97 1.37 2.87
C SER A 22 -14.90 0.10 2.03
N TRP A 23 -14.08 -0.82 2.51
CA TRP A 23 -14.36 -2.25 2.61
C TRP A 23 -14.14 -3.25 1.46
N TRP A 24 -13.60 -2.99 0.27
CA TRP A 24 -13.54 -4.08 -0.74
C TRP A 24 -12.17 -4.79 -0.79
N ALA A 25 -11.93 -5.83 0.02
CA ALA A 25 -12.46 -7.20 -0.01
C ALA A 25 -11.65 -8.10 -0.97
N GLY A 26 -10.50 -8.55 -0.46
CA GLY A 26 -9.81 -9.79 -0.79
C GLY A 26 -9.66 -10.15 -2.27
N LEU A 27 -8.42 -10.10 -2.76
CA LEU A 27 -7.97 -10.83 -3.95
C LEU A 27 -8.68 -10.42 -5.26
N MET A 28 -8.00 -9.60 -6.07
CA MET A 28 -8.14 -9.62 -7.54
C MET A 28 -9.58 -9.68 -8.07
N ALA A 29 -10.30 -8.56 -8.06
CA ALA A 29 -11.49 -8.40 -8.89
C ALA A 29 -11.20 -7.36 -9.99
N PRO A 30 -11.69 -7.59 -11.23
CA PRO A 30 -11.55 -6.62 -12.31
C PRO A 30 -12.17 -5.31 -11.83
N VAL A 31 -11.43 -4.21 -12.03
CA VAL A 31 -11.86 -2.85 -11.70
C VAL A 31 -13.31 -2.67 -12.13
N ALA A 32 -14.21 -2.56 -11.14
CA ALA A 32 -15.61 -2.30 -11.41
C ALA A 32 -15.72 -0.90 -12.02
N THR A 33 -16.03 -0.86 -13.32
CA THR A 33 -16.39 0.36 -14.05
C THR A 33 -17.72 0.85 -13.49
N GLY A 34 -17.70 1.83 -12.58
CA GLY A 34 -18.94 2.33 -11.98
C GLY A 34 -18.80 3.26 -10.78
N SER A 35 -17.59 3.50 -10.29
CA SER A 35 -17.33 4.59 -9.34
C SER A 35 -17.15 5.88 -10.15
N ASP A 36 -18.01 6.87 -9.92
CA ASP A 36 -18.00 8.22 -10.53
C ASP A 36 -16.82 9.09 -10.06
N ASN A 37 -15.78 8.45 -9.51
CA ASN A 37 -14.64 9.12 -8.90
C ASN A 37 -13.44 9.10 -9.83
N ALA A 38 -13.10 10.29 -10.30
CA ALA A 38 -12.01 10.53 -11.25
C ALA A 38 -10.61 10.40 -10.63
N TYR A 39 -10.44 9.82 -9.44
CA TYR A 39 -9.16 9.80 -8.72
C TYR A 39 -8.85 8.45 -8.06
N LEU A 40 -7.60 8.03 -8.19
CA LEU A 40 -7.00 6.86 -7.55
C LEU A 40 -5.94 7.30 -6.54
N ARG A 41 -5.53 6.39 -5.65
CA ARG A 41 -4.36 6.56 -4.78
C ARG A 41 -3.66 5.24 -4.54
N PHE A 42 -2.35 5.30 -4.30
CA PHE A 42 -1.62 4.16 -3.77
C PHE A 42 -1.82 4.05 -2.25
N VAL A 43 -1.95 2.82 -1.75
CA VAL A 43 -2.03 2.55 -0.31
C VAL A 43 -1.07 1.43 0.07
N GLY A 44 -0.27 1.65 1.11
CA GLY A 44 0.54 0.62 1.73
C GLY A 44 -0.25 -0.10 2.82
N ARG A 45 -0.66 -1.35 2.58
CA ARG A 45 -1.37 -2.15 3.59
C ARG A 45 -0.40 -2.97 4.41
N VAL A 46 -0.50 -2.85 5.73
CA VAL A 46 0.37 -3.57 6.65
C VAL A 46 -0.23 -4.91 7.05
N TRP A 47 0.56 -5.96 6.91
CA TRP A 47 0.27 -7.32 7.32
C TRP A 47 1.10 -7.70 8.53
N ALA A 48 0.41 -8.29 9.50
CA ALA A 48 1.04 -8.81 10.70
C ALA A 48 1.95 -10.01 10.35
N PRO A 49 2.89 -10.35 11.24
CA PRO A 49 3.82 -11.46 11.03
C PRO A 49 3.15 -12.82 10.85
N ASP A 50 1.92 -12.96 11.35
CA ASP A 50 1.07 -14.14 11.20
C ASP A 50 0.28 -14.17 9.87
N GLY A 51 0.57 -13.22 8.96
CA GLY A 51 -0.07 -13.11 7.65
C GLY A 51 -1.47 -12.51 7.70
N ARG A 52 -1.91 -11.95 8.83
CA ARG A 52 -3.23 -11.31 8.93
C ARG A 52 -3.16 -9.83 8.56
N PRO A 53 -4.17 -9.28 7.87
CA PRO A 53 -4.20 -7.85 7.57
C PRO A 53 -4.37 -7.08 8.88
N THR A 54 -3.60 -6.00 9.04
CA THR A 54 -3.77 -5.08 10.17
C THR A 54 -4.71 -3.94 9.79
N ARG A 55 -5.12 -3.14 10.79
CA ARG A 55 -5.83 -1.88 10.54
C ARG A 55 -4.93 -0.74 10.09
N GLN A 56 -3.61 -0.96 10.03
CA GLN A 56 -2.66 0.07 9.64
C GLN A 56 -2.60 0.15 8.10
N VAL A 57 -2.91 1.34 7.60
CA VAL A 57 -2.83 1.68 6.17
C VAL A 57 -2.02 2.97 6.06
N VAL A 58 -1.10 2.99 5.09
CA VAL A 58 -0.34 4.18 4.70
C VAL A 58 -0.96 4.71 3.41
N HIS A 59 -1.41 5.96 3.41
CA HIS A 59 -2.02 6.56 2.22
C HIS A 59 -0.98 7.36 1.43
N GLY A 60 -0.86 7.07 0.14
CA GLY A 60 -0.13 7.87 -0.83
C GLY A 60 -0.97 9.02 -1.37
N GLU A 61 -0.35 9.84 -2.22
CA GLU A 61 -1.04 10.92 -2.94
C GLU A 61 -2.12 10.39 -3.89
N THR A 62 -3.17 11.17 -4.07
CA THR A 62 -4.19 10.92 -5.08
C THR A 62 -3.73 11.40 -6.45
N PHE A 63 -4.14 10.70 -7.50
CA PHE A 63 -3.86 11.04 -8.90
C PHE A 63 -5.10 10.77 -9.75
N PRO A 64 -5.29 11.49 -10.87
CA PRO A 64 -6.47 11.31 -11.70
C PRO A 64 -6.49 9.93 -12.36
N ARG A 65 -7.68 9.37 -12.51
CA ARG A 65 -7.98 8.22 -13.35
C ARG A 65 -8.41 8.75 -14.72
N PHE A 66 -7.64 8.49 -15.78
CA PHE A 66 -8.09 8.83 -17.13
C PHE A 66 -9.24 7.90 -17.52
N VAL A 67 -10.33 8.49 -18.02
CA VAL A 67 -11.61 7.81 -18.28
C VAL A 67 -11.78 7.51 -19.77
N ASP A 68 -10.82 7.85 -20.63
CA ASP A 68 -10.95 7.62 -22.08
C ASP A 68 -10.25 6.29 -22.48
N PRO A 69 -11.03 5.21 -22.74
CA PRO A 69 -10.49 3.88 -23.02
C PRO A 69 -10.08 3.69 -24.49
N ASP A 70 -10.42 4.61 -25.40
CA ASP A 70 -10.16 4.46 -26.84
C ASP A 70 -8.72 4.87 -27.25
N GLU A 71 -7.93 5.44 -26.33
CA GLU A 71 -6.59 5.97 -26.59
C GLU A 71 -5.43 5.30 -25.83
N LEU A 72 -5.68 4.27 -25.02
CA LEU A 72 -4.65 3.69 -24.14
C LEU A 72 -4.49 2.19 -24.33
N ASP A 73 -3.27 1.77 -24.65
CA ASP A 73 -2.84 0.40 -24.44
C ASP A 73 -3.03 0.04 -22.95
N PRO A 74 -3.37 -1.23 -22.61
CA PRO A 74 -3.61 -1.64 -21.22
C PRO A 74 -2.39 -1.45 -20.31
N GLU A 75 -1.20 -1.30 -20.88
CA GLU A 75 0.04 -0.93 -20.17
C GLU A 75 0.15 0.59 -19.89
N ASP A 76 -0.54 1.43 -20.68
CA ASP A 76 -0.54 2.90 -20.60
C ASP A 76 -1.72 3.47 -19.80
N ALA A 77 -2.61 2.62 -19.28
CA ALA A 77 -3.77 3.03 -18.45
C ALA A 77 -3.41 3.83 -17.17
N PHE A 78 -2.12 4.06 -16.90
CA PHE A 78 -1.62 4.81 -15.77
C PHE A 78 -1.10 6.20 -16.18
N THR A 79 -1.71 7.21 -15.57
CA THR A 79 -1.80 8.63 -15.95
C THR A 79 -0.55 9.48 -15.64
N PRO A 80 -0.21 10.58 -16.35
CA PRO A 80 0.82 11.51 -15.90
C PRO A 80 0.67 11.90 -14.42
N GLY A 81 1.61 11.45 -13.57
CA GLY A 81 1.58 11.68 -12.12
C GLY A 81 1.46 10.42 -11.25
N TRP A 82 1.06 9.27 -11.79
CA TRP A 82 1.00 8.01 -11.03
C TRP A 82 2.39 7.59 -10.55
N GLU A 83 3.41 7.65 -11.42
CA GLU A 83 4.79 7.30 -11.08
C GLU A 83 5.31 8.18 -9.94
N ARG A 84 4.98 9.47 -9.99
CA ARG A 84 5.36 10.44 -8.97
C ARG A 84 4.67 10.13 -7.64
N ALA A 85 3.37 9.80 -7.66
CA ALA A 85 2.63 9.41 -6.47
C ALA A 85 3.18 8.12 -5.85
N LEU A 86 3.52 7.13 -6.70
CA LEU A 86 4.12 5.88 -6.28
C LEU A 86 5.52 6.10 -5.70
N GLU A 87 6.37 6.86 -6.39
CA GLU A 87 7.72 7.17 -5.93
C GLU A 87 7.68 7.93 -4.60
N HIS A 88 6.75 8.88 -4.45
CA HIS A 88 6.59 9.60 -3.20
C HIS A 88 6.21 8.66 -2.04
N LEU A 89 5.24 7.75 -2.26
CA LEU A 89 4.88 6.75 -1.26
C LEU A 89 6.05 5.83 -0.91
N ARG A 90 6.81 5.37 -1.91
CA ARG A 90 7.99 4.50 -1.71
C ARG A 90 9.06 5.19 -0.87
N ARG A 91 9.39 6.45 -1.19
CA ARG A 91 10.35 7.26 -0.42
C ARG A 91 9.87 7.50 1.01
N TRP A 92 8.58 7.75 1.20
CA TRP A 92 7.99 7.91 2.52
C TRP A 92 8.11 6.61 3.35
N LEU A 93 7.81 5.45 2.74
CA LEU A 93 7.93 4.15 3.40
C LEU A 93 9.37 3.89 3.83
N GLU A 94 10.33 4.13 2.95
CA GLU A 94 11.76 3.96 3.26
C GLU A 94 12.20 4.90 4.40
N ALA A 95 11.72 6.15 4.40
CA ALA A 95 11.96 7.09 5.49
C ALA A 95 11.30 6.68 6.83
N ASP A 96 10.15 5.99 6.78
CA ASP A 96 9.45 5.39 7.93
C ASP A 96 10.08 4.06 8.40
N GLY A 97 11.22 3.67 7.80
CA GLY A 97 12.01 2.50 8.19
C GLY A 97 11.53 1.19 7.57
N TRP A 98 10.70 1.25 6.53
CA TRP A 98 10.36 0.09 5.72
C TRP A 98 11.50 -0.24 4.75
N VAL A 99 11.84 -1.53 4.66
CA VAL A 99 12.91 -2.02 3.79
C VAL A 99 12.28 -2.74 2.59
N PRO A 100 12.68 -2.40 1.34
CA PRO A 100 12.20 -3.11 0.16
C PRO A 100 12.50 -4.61 0.25
N ALA A 101 11.48 -5.44 0.03
CA ALA A 101 11.54 -6.90 0.11
C ALA A 101 11.22 -7.60 -1.22
N GLY A 102 10.68 -6.87 -2.19
CA GLY A 102 10.39 -7.39 -3.53
C GLY A 102 9.27 -6.63 -4.21
N ARG A 103 8.76 -7.22 -5.30
CA ARG A 103 7.62 -6.70 -6.06
C ARG A 103 6.69 -7.85 -6.45
N GLY A 104 5.40 -7.58 -6.50
CA GLY A 104 4.38 -8.46 -7.08
C GLY A 104 4.41 -8.45 -8.61
N ALA A 105 3.34 -9.00 -9.21
CA ALA A 105 3.18 -9.07 -10.66
C ALA A 105 3.00 -7.68 -11.29
N GLU A 106 2.24 -6.81 -10.62
CA GLU A 106 1.98 -5.44 -11.09
C GLU A 106 3.19 -4.52 -10.90
N THR A 107 3.31 -3.49 -11.74
CA THR A 107 4.42 -2.53 -11.72
C THR A 107 4.45 -1.68 -10.45
N TRP A 108 3.30 -1.47 -9.81
CA TRP A 108 3.14 -0.73 -8.55
C TRP A 108 3.12 -1.60 -7.28
N ALA A 109 3.06 -2.93 -7.39
CA ALA A 109 2.88 -3.84 -6.25
C ALA A 109 4.18 -4.08 -5.46
N TYR A 110 4.82 -3.02 -4.96
CA TYR A 110 6.04 -3.14 -4.16
C TYR A 110 5.74 -3.74 -2.78
N ARG A 111 6.67 -4.56 -2.31
CA ARG A 111 6.61 -5.20 -0.99
C ARG A 111 7.74 -4.71 -0.12
N TYR A 112 7.41 -4.50 1.15
CA TYR A 112 8.30 -3.98 2.16
C TYR A 112 8.22 -4.81 3.44
N VAL A 113 9.28 -4.78 4.23
CA VAL A 113 9.33 -5.36 5.57
C VAL A 113 9.86 -4.37 6.58
N ARG A 114 9.42 -4.52 7.84
CA ARG A 114 9.94 -3.75 8.97
C ARG A 114 9.93 -4.61 10.23
N PRO A 115 10.93 -4.50 11.13
CA PRO A 115 10.88 -5.21 12.40
C PRO A 115 9.74 -4.68 13.24
N VAL A 116 8.96 -5.58 13.84
CA VAL A 116 7.94 -5.24 14.85
C VAL A 116 8.67 -4.88 16.13
N VAL A 117 8.89 -3.59 16.32
CA VAL A 117 9.30 -3.07 17.61
C VAL A 117 8.07 -3.18 18.52
N ARG A 118 7.99 -4.24 19.33
CA ARG A 118 7.04 -4.24 20.44
C ARG A 118 7.36 -3.02 21.29
N ALA A 119 6.45 -2.04 21.30
CA ALA A 119 6.48 -0.98 22.30
C ALA A 119 6.52 -1.68 23.65
N GLN A 120 7.66 -1.61 24.34
CA GLN A 120 7.74 -2.04 25.71
C GLN A 120 6.79 -1.11 26.45
N ARG A 121 5.58 -1.60 26.78
CA ARG A 121 4.73 -0.94 27.77
C ARG A 121 5.58 -0.90 29.03
N LEU A 122 6.20 0.24 29.32
CA LEU A 122 6.70 0.49 30.66
C LEU A 122 5.50 0.35 31.59
N PRO A 123 5.63 -0.37 32.72
CA PRO A 123 4.59 -0.34 33.73
C PRO A 123 4.39 1.12 34.13
N ARG A 124 3.15 1.63 33.97
CA ARG A 124 2.74 2.85 34.65
C ARG A 124 2.71 2.50 36.13
N GLY A 125 3.83 2.75 36.81
CA GLY A 125 3.88 2.76 38.26
C GLY A 125 3.26 4.06 38.76
N ALA A 126 2.18 3.94 39.53
CA ALA A 126 1.84 4.73 40.70
C ALA A 126 0.58 4.10 41.33
#